data_AF-A0A350Y9W0-F1
#
_entry.id   AF-A0A350Y9W0-F1
#
_cell.length_a   1.000
_cell.length_b   1.000
_cell.length_c   1.000
_cell.angle_alpha   90.00
_cell.angle_beta   90.00
_cell.angle_gamma   90.00
#
_symmetry.space_group_name_H-M   'P 1'
#
loop_
_entity.id
_entity.type
_entity.pdbx_description
1 polymer ?
#
loop_
_entity_poly.entity_id
_entity_poly.type
_entity_poly.pdbx_seq_one_letter_code
_entity_poly.pdbx_strand_id
1 'polypeptide(L)'
;MKHRDWLRLRDEGENLCAALRQRGYLCTKQTRRLSWKVTQEGSSYVLIWLPAPVGDWSILPNNNSPARQQLVLIVQTILKSKKGEAISQQIEYSADWTRPWTIIRLLPNCQRYVAARFFNRQDAEDHQRFLKRFIPNVSFEVVFDPPEIEDSDDFDEQQLES
;
A
#
# COMPACT_ATOMS: atom_id res chain seq x y z
N MET A 1 -14.73 4.86 -9.74
CA MET A 1 -13.72 5.93 -9.88
C MET A 1 -14.29 7.01 -10.76
N LYS A 2 -14.25 8.30 -10.37
CA LYS A 2 -14.77 9.39 -11.21
C LYS A 2 -13.80 9.64 -12.37
N HIS A 3 -14.30 10.14 -13.50
CA HIS A 3 -13.46 10.41 -14.69
C HIS A 3 -12.28 11.35 -14.39
N ARG A 4 -12.52 12.38 -13.57
CA ARG A 4 -11.49 13.33 -13.12
C ARG A 4 -10.39 12.66 -12.29
N ASP A 5 -10.74 11.73 -11.41
CA ASP A 5 -9.77 10.96 -10.63
C ASP A 5 -8.92 10.08 -11.56
N TRP A 6 -9.55 9.46 -12.56
CA TRP A 6 -8.84 8.65 -13.54
C TRP A 6 -7.82 9.46 -14.35
N LEU A 7 -8.18 10.67 -14.80
CA LEU A 7 -7.26 11.56 -15.51
C LEU A 7 -6.08 11.95 -14.62
N ARG A 8 -6.34 12.35 -13.36
CA ARG A 8 -5.30 12.69 -12.39
C ARG A 8 -4.33 11.51 -12.20
N LEU A 9 -4.85 10.32 -11.96
CA LEU A 9 -4.02 9.12 -11.74
C LEU A 9 -3.25 8.73 -13.00
N ARG A 10 -3.84 8.90 -14.18
CA ARG A 10 -3.12 8.67 -15.44
C ARG A 10 -1.91 9.59 -15.53
N ASP A 11 -2.08 10.88 -15.25
CA ASP A 11 -1.00 11.86 -15.35
C ASP A 11 0.05 11.64 -14.24
N GLU A 12 -0.36 11.20 -13.04
CA GLU A 12 0.56 10.77 -11.97
C GLU A 12 1.41 9.55 -12.41
N GLY A 13 0.78 8.54 -13.02
CA GLY A 13 1.48 7.36 -13.55
C GLY A 13 2.46 7.68 -14.68
N GLU A 14 2.10 8.58 -15.59
CA GLU A 14 3.03 9.06 -16.64
C GLU A 14 4.22 9.81 -16.03
N ASN A 15 4.00 10.61 -14.99
CA ASN A 15 5.07 11.31 -14.28
C ASN A 15 6.03 10.34 -13.58
N LEU A 16 5.50 9.31 -12.91
CA LEU A 16 6.32 8.23 -12.35
C LEU A 16 7.18 7.60 -13.44
N CYS A 17 6.57 7.27 -14.57
CA CYS A 17 7.29 6.68 -15.71
C CYS A 17 8.35 7.63 -16.29
N ALA A 18 8.09 8.94 -16.36
CA ALA A 18 9.06 9.92 -16.81
C ALA A 18 10.30 9.96 -15.91
N ALA A 19 10.10 9.97 -14.58
CA ALA A 19 11.18 9.92 -13.61
C ALA A 19 11.95 8.59 -13.64
N LEU A 20 11.25 7.47 -13.87
CA LEU A 20 11.88 6.17 -14.05
C LEU A 20 12.73 6.12 -15.33
N ARG A 21 12.27 6.70 -16.44
CA ARG A 21 13.06 6.78 -17.69
C ARG A 21 14.36 7.54 -17.52
N GLN A 22 14.38 8.61 -16.72
CA GLN A 22 15.61 9.34 -16.39
C GLN A 22 16.65 8.48 -15.64
N ARG A 23 16.20 7.42 -14.97
CA ARG A 23 17.04 6.47 -14.21
C ARG A 23 17.34 5.19 -15.00
N GLY A 24 17.06 5.16 -16.30
CA GLY A 24 17.36 4.03 -17.19
C GLY A 24 16.30 2.94 -17.26
N TYR A 25 15.11 3.15 -16.68
CA TYR A 25 14.00 2.20 -16.81
C TYR A 25 13.23 2.41 -18.12
N LEU A 26 12.92 1.32 -18.80
CA LEU A 26 11.98 1.32 -19.92
C LEU A 26 10.55 1.18 -19.40
N CYS A 27 9.69 2.14 -19.73
CA CYS A 27 8.30 2.18 -19.25
C CYS A 27 7.34 2.12 -20.44
N THR A 28 6.54 1.04 -20.51
CA THR A 28 5.54 0.81 -21.57
C THR A 28 4.13 0.78 -20.97
N LYS A 29 3.26 1.70 -21.42
CA LYS A 29 1.88 1.77 -20.95
C LYS A 29 1.06 0.56 -21.39
N GLN A 30 0.26 0.01 -20.49
CA GLN A 30 -0.70 -1.04 -20.82
C GLN A 30 -2.06 -0.43 -21.18
N THR A 31 -2.76 -1.06 -22.12
CA THR A 31 -4.03 -0.53 -22.63
C THR A 31 -5.14 -0.65 -21.57
N ARG A 32 -6.01 0.37 -21.50
CA ARG A 32 -7.23 0.42 -20.69
C ARG A 32 -7.05 0.27 -19.17
N ARG A 33 -5.83 0.38 -18.64
CA ARG A 33 -5.53 0.31 -17.20
C ARG A 33 -4.56 1.40 -16.79
N LEU A 34 -4.59 1.76 -15.51
CA LEU A 34 -3.56 2.58 -14.88
C LEU A 34 -2.36 1.69 -14.54
N SER A 35 -1.77 1.08 -15.57
CA SER A 35 -0.61 0.20 -15.42
C SER A 35 0.43 0.39 -16.51
N TRP A 36 1.70 0.25 -16.13
CA TRP A 36 2.85 0.35 -17.00
C TRP A 36 3.79 -0.82 -16.72
N LYS A 37 4.28 -1.45 -17.78
CA LYS A 37 5.40 -2.40 -17.69
C LYS A 37 6.68 -1.59 -17.52
N VAL A 38 7.45 -1.91 -16.48
CA VAL A 38 8.71 -1.25 -16.13
C VAL A 38 9.82 -2.29 -16.20
N THR A 39 10.80 -2.09 -17.07
CA THR A 39 11.91 -3.03 -17.26
C THR A 39 13.26 -2.35 -17.13
N GLN A 40 14.21 -2.98 -16.45
CA GLN A 40 15.60 -2.53 -16.31
C GLN A 40 16.51 -3.74 -16.14
N GLU A 41 17.63 -3.78 -16.86
CA GLU A 41 18.69 -4.80 -16.70
C GLU A 41 18.17 -6.25 -16.65
N GLY A 42 17.20 -6.58 -17.51
CA GLY A 42 16.59 -7.91 -17.59
C GLY A 42 15.48 -8.21 -16.57
N SER A 43 15.27 -7.34 -15.58
CA SER A 43 14.15 -7.43 -14.64
C SER A 43 12.90 -6.76 -15.21
N SER A 44 11.73 -7.39 -15.05
CA SER A 44 10.45 -6.88 -15.55
C SER A 44 9.40 -6.81 -14.45
N TYR A 45 8.84 -5.63 -14.26
CA TYR A 45 7.81 -5.32 -13.27
C TYR A 45 6.60 -4.62 -13.92
N VAL A 46 5.53 -4.49 -13.14
CA VAL A 46 4.32 -3.74 -13.49
C VAL A 46 4.07 -2.72 -12.39
N LEU A 47 4.15 -1.43 -12.75
CA LEU A 47 3.65 -0.33 -11.94
C LEU A 47 2.14 -0.24 -12.18
N ILE A 48 1.32 -0.32 -11.13
CA ILE A 48 -0.14 -0.33 -11.23
C ILE A 48 -0.79 0.44 -10.09
N TRP A 49 -1.83 1.22 -10.42
CA TRP A 49 -2.71 1.79 -9.41
C TRP A 49 -3.68 0.73 -8.89
N LEU A 50 -3.67 0.49 -7.58
CA LEU A 50 -4.66 -0.36 -6.93
C LEU A 50 -5.78 0.51 -6.35
N PRO A 51 -7.05 0.27 -6.71
CA PRO A 51 -8.17 1.05 -6.17
C PRO A 51 -8.32 0.83 -4.65
N ALA A 52 -9.25 1.56 -4.05
CA ALA A 52 -9.59 1.40 -2.64
C ALA A 52 -9.78 -0.09 -2.29
N PRO A 53 -9.29 -0.50 -1.10
CA PRO A 53 -8.74 0.29 -0.01
C PRO A 53 -7.23 0.56 -0.10
N VAL A 54 -6.49 -0.05 -1.04
CA VAL A 54 -5.04 0.24 -1.17
C VAL A 54 -4.85 1.70 -1.56
N GLY A 55 -5.58 2.14 -2.59
CA GLY A 55 -5.60 3.55 -3.00
C GLY A 55 -4.22 4.11 -3.29
N ASP A 56 -3.31 3.29 -3.84
CA ASP A 56 -1.91 3.67 -4.07
C ASP A 56 -1.29 2.90 -5.25
N TRP A 57 -0.15 3.40 -5.72
CA TRP A 57 0.70 2.77 -6.71
C TRP A 57 1.46 1.59 -6.13
N SER A 58 1.45 0.47 -6.85
CA SER A 58 2.11 -0.77 -6.46
C SER A 58 3.00 -1.29 -7.59
N ILE A 59 4.11 -1.94 -7.21
CA ILE A 59 5.04 -2.61 -8.13
C ILE A 59 4.87 -4.12 -8.01
N LEU A 60 4.51 -4.79 -9.10
CA LEU A 60 4.31 -6.23 -9.19
C LEU A 60 5.36 -6.91 -10.12
N PRO A 61 5.73 -8.19 -9.90
CA PRO A 61 5.41 -8.99 -8.72
C PRO A 61 6.15 -8.48 -7.47
N ASN A 62 5.58 -8.69 -6.29
CA ASN A 62 6.32 -8.44 -5.04
C ASN A 62 7.26 -9.63 -4.79
N ASN A 63 8.45 -9.54 -5.36
CA ASN A 63 9.57 -10.41 -4.98
C ASN A 63 10.53 -9.65 -4.06
N ASN A 64 11.40 -10.39 -3.38
CA ASN A 64 12.44 -9.81 -2.51
C ASN A 64 13.71 -9.45 -3.29
N SER A 65 13.62 -9.22 -4.61
CA SER A 65 14.81 -8.85 -5.36
C SER A 65 15.26 -7.44 -5.00
N PRO A 66 16.58 -7.18 -4.90
CA PRO A 66 17.11 -5.86 -4.59
C PRO A 66 16.66 -4.82 -5.64
N ALA A 67 16.58 -5.23 -6.92
CA ALA A 67 16.05 -4.39 -7.99
C ALA A 67 14.61 -3.90 -7.74
N ARG A 68 13.75 -4.77 -7.16
CA ARG A 68 12.37 -4.39 -6.81
C ARG A 68 12.34 -3.44 -5.62
N GLN A 69 13.13 -3.73 -4.57
CA GLN A 69 13.19 -2.86 -3.39
C GLN A 69 13.65 -1.45 -3.78
N GLN A 70 14.69 -1.36 -4.60
CA GLN A 70 15.15 -0.10 -5.16
C GLN A 70 14.04 0.59 -5.97
N LEU A 71 13.38 -0.12 -6.89
CA LEU A 71 12.29 0.45 -7.69
C LEU A 71 11.14 0.99 -6.83
N VAL A 72 10.76 0.29 -5.75
CA VAL A 72 9.74 0.77 -4.80
C VAL A 72 10.19 2.04 -4.10
N LEU A 73 11.44 2.09 -3.60
CA LEU A 73 11.98 3.28 -2.94
C LEU A 73 11.96 4.49 -3.88
N ILE A 74 12.31 4.29 -5.15
CA ILE A 74 12.28 5.33 -6.18
C ILE A 74 10.86 5.87 -6.35
N VAL A 75 9.88 4.99 -6.56
CA VAL A 75 8.48 5.39 -6.75
C VAL A 75 7.95 6.11 -5.52
N GLN A 76 8.18 5.59 -4.32
CA GLN A 76 7.78 6.24 -3.08
C GLN A 76 8.43 7.62 -2.93
N THR A 77 9.71 7.75 -3.23
CA THR A 77 10.41 9.05 -3.17
C THR A 77 9.77 10.07 -4.11
N ILE A 78 9.41 9.67 -5.33
CA ILE A 78 8.74 10.56 -6.29
C ILE A 78 7.36 10.97 -5.80
N LEU A 79 6.58 10.03 -5.24
CA LEU A 79 5.26 10.30 -4.69
C LEU A 79 5.31 11.24 -3.49
N LYS A 80 6.28 11.04 -2.58
CA LYS A 80 6.50 11.89 -1.40
C LYS A 80 6.91 13.31 -1.81
N SER A 81 7.84 13.45 -2.75
CA SER A 81 8.30 14.75 -3.24
C SER A 81 7.17 15.60 -3.85
N LYS A 82 6.16 14.98 -4.46
CA LYS A 82 5.00 15.69 -5.04
C LYS A 82 3.91 16.06 -4.04
N LYS A 83 3.86 15.41 -2.87
CA LYS A 83 2.83 15.70 -1.85
C LYS A 83 3.17 16.93 -0.98
N GLY A 84 4.38 17.48 -1.08
CA GLY A 84 4.91 18.33 -0.01
C GLY A 84 5.07 17.52 1.28
N GLU A 85 5.84 18.00 2.24
CA GLU A 85 5.84 17.44 3.59
C GLU A 85 4.47 17.66 4.26
N ALA A 86 3.49 16.86 3.86
CA ALA A 86 2.21 16.73 4.51
C ALA A 86 1.80 15.26 4.35
N ILE A 87 2.18 14.50 5.37
CA ILE A 87 1.76 13.12 5.67
C ILE A 87 2.37 12.06 4.73
N SER A 88 3.62 11.71 5.02
CA SER A 88 4.24 10.44 4.59
C SER A 88 4.92 9.68 5.73
N GLN A 89 4.57 10.03 6.95
CA GLN A 89 4.45 9.11 8.06
C GLN A 89 2.95 8.92 8.26
N GLN A 90 2.55 7.73 8.69
CA GLN A 90 1.23 7.47 9.27
C GLN A 90 0.15 6.73 8.42
N ILE A 91 0.42 5.48 7.99
CA ILE A 91 -0.35 4.35 8.59
C ILE A 91 0.59 3.70 9.64
N GLU A 92 1.19 4.58 10.41
CA GLU A 92 1.68 4.38 11.75
C GLU A 92 0.38 4.34 12.51
N TYR A 93 0.02 3.15 12.99
CA TYR A 93 -0.64 2.90 14.26
C TYR A 93 -1.42 4.07 14.91
N SER A 94 -2.20 4.87 14.16
CA SER A 94 -3.33 5.54 14.77
C SER A 94 -4.24 4.39 15.09
N ALA A 95 -4.36 4.14 16.38
CA ALA A 95 -5.25 3.15 16.95
C ALA A 95 -6.69 3.54 16.63
N ASP A 96 -7.06 3.43 15.34
CA ASP A 96 -8.40 3.61 14.87
C ASP A 96 -9.13 2.32 15.26
N TRP A 97 -9.53 2.25 16.54
CA TRP A 97 -10.37 1.21 17.15
C TRP A 97 -11.60 0.85 16.31
N THR A 98 -11.97 1.75 15.40
CA THR A 98 -13.08 1.59 14.49
C THR A 98 -12.84 0.55 13.39
N ARG A 99 -11.59 0.13 13.12
CA ARG A 99 -11.27 -0.76 11.98
C ARG A 99 -10.33 -1.91 12.36
N PRO A 100 -10.81 -2.88 13.16
CA PRO A 100 -9.96 -3.98 13.63
C PRO A 100 -9.79 -5.09 12.58
N TRP A 101 -10.55 -5.10 11.49
CA TRP A 101 -10.43 -6.13 10.46
C TRP A 101 -9.41 -5.74 9.40
N THR A 102 -8.31 -6.45 9.34
CA THR A 102 -7.15 -6.09 8.53
C THR A 102 -6.92 -7.11 7.42
N ILE A 103 -6.76 -6.64 6.18
CA ILE A 103 -6.22 -7.48 5.11
C ILE A 103 -4.70 -7.35 5.15
N ILE A 104 -4.02 -8.44 5.47
CA ILE A 104 -2.57 -8.54 5.36
C ILE A 104 -2.19 -9.21 4.04
N ARG A 105 -1.09 -8.75 3.45
CA ARG A 105 -0.45 -9.45 2.34
C ARG A 105 0.78 -10.17 2.85
N LEU A 106 0.86 -11.47 2.55
CA LEU A 106 2.03 -12.28 2.85
C LEU A 106 3.12 -12.05 1.78
N LEU A 107 4.35 -11.89 2.25
CA LEU A 107 5.55 -11.75 1.45
C LEU A 107 6.47 -12.97 1.70
N PRO A 108 7.42 -13.25 0.78
CA PRO A 108 8.47 -14.23 1.06
C PRO A 108 9.25 -13.87 2.33
N ASN A 109 9.84 -14.88 2.98
CA ASN A 109 10.59 -14.77 4.24
C ASN A 109 9.72 -14.42 5.46
N CYS A 110 8.47 -14.92 5.49
CA CYS A 110 7.54 -14.71 6.61
C CYS A 110 7.26 -13.23 6.93
N GLN A 111 7.45 -12.34 5.95
CA GLN A 111 7.14 -10.93 6.09
C GLN A 111 5.68 -10.67 5.74
N ARG A 112 5.09 -9.63 6.36
CA ARG A 112 3.72 -9.19 6.11
C ARG A 112 3.64 -7.68 6.07
N TYR A 113 2.67 -7.15 5.34
CA TYR A 113 2.26 -5.75 5.51
C TYR A 113 0.74 -5.62 5.45
N VAL A 114 0.23 -4.58 6.11
CA VAL A 114 -1.19 -4.23 6.11
C VAL A 114 -1.55 -3.60 4.77
N ALA A 115 -2.39 -4.28 4.00
CA ALA A 115 -2.92 -3.76 2.75
C ALA A 115 -4.11 -2.82 2.98
N ALA A 116 -4.94 -3.08 4.01
CA ALA A 116 -6.09 -2.25 4.37
C ALA A 116 -6.75 -2.65 5.70
N ARG A 117 -7.53 -1.73 6.30
CA ARG A 117 -8.35 -1.94 7.50
C ARG A 117 -9.84 -1.65 7.26
N PHE A 118 -10.71 -2.42 7.89
CA PHE A 118 -12.17 -2.42 7.73
C PHE A 118 -12.88 -2.47 9.09
N PHE A 119 -14.08 -1.89 9.13
CA PHE A 119 -14.94 -1.90 10.32
C PHE A 119 -15.46 -3.31 10.65
N ASN A 120 -15.85 -4.07 9.62
CA ASN A 120 -16.42 -5.40 9.78
C ASN A 120 -15.68 -6.42 8.90
N ARG A 121 -15.82 -7.69 9.29
CA ARG A 121 -15.17 -8.82 8.62
C ARG A 121 -15.66 -9.04 7.20
N GLN A 122 -16.97 -8.88 6.97
CA GLN A 122 -17.61 -9.19 5.69
C GLN A 122 -17.03 -8.32 4.57
N ASP A 123 -16.92 -7.02 4.80
CA ASP A 123 -16.32 -6.08 3.85
C ASP A 123 -14.85 -6.44 3.56
N ALA A 124 -14.10 -6.86 4.58
CA ALA A 124 -12.71 -7.30 4.42
C ALA A 124 -12.62 -8.58 3.56
N GLU A 125 -13.48 -9.56 3.77
CA GLU A 125 -13.51 -10.81 3.01
C GLU A 125 -13.96 -10.59 1.55
N ASP A 126 -14.99 -9.77 1.33
CA ASP A 126 -15.44 -9.44 -0.02
C ASP A 126 -14.37 -8.67 -0.80
N HIS A 127 -13.64 -7.80 -0.11
CA HIS A 127 -12.50 -7.14 -0.70
C HIS A 127 -11.33 -8.10 -0.97
N GLN A 128 -11.04 -9.04 -0.07
CA GLN A 128 -10.03 -10.09 -0.30
C GLN A 128 -10.38 -10.93 -1.54
N ARG A 129 -11.66 -11.27 -1.76
CA ARG A 129 -12.12 -11.98 -2.98
C ARG A 129 -11.86 -11.16 -4.24
N PHE A 130 -12.10 -9.85 -4.20
CA PHE A 130 -11.77 -8.95 -5.31
C PHE A 130 -10.27 -8.95 -5.61
N LEU A 131 -9.42 -8.82 -4.57
CA LEU A 131 -7.97 -8.84 -4.72
C LEU A 131 -7.45 -10.16 -5.29
N LYS A 132 -7.99 -11.31 -4.84
CA LYS A 132 -7.67 -12.64 -5.38
C LYS A 132 -8.02 -12.78 -6.86
N ARG A 133 -9.11 -12.16 -7.32
CA ARG A 133 -9.46 -12.13 -8.76
C ARG A 133 -8.55 -11.19 -9.55
N PHE A 134 -8.16 -10.06 -8.97
CA PHE A 134 -7.37 -9.04 -9.64
C PHE A 134 -5.88 -9.40 -9.73
N ILE A 135 -5.33 -10.06 -8.69
CA ILE A 135 -3.93 -10.47 -8.59
C ILE A 135 -3.87 -11.88 -7.97
N PRO A 136 -4.17 -12.94 -8.73
CA PRO A 136 -4.32 -14.30 -8.20
C PRO A 136 -3.03 -14.89 -7.61
N ASN A 137 -1.88 -14.37 -8.03
CA ASN A 137 -0.57 -14.86 -7.58
C ASN A 137 -0.11 -14.24 -6.26
N VAL A 138 -1.02 -13.60 -5.51
CA VAL A 138 -0.72 -12.95 -4.24
C VAL A 138 -1.57 -13.51 -3.12
N SER A 139 -0.91 -13.90 -2.03
CA SER A 139 -1.56 -14.38 -0.82
C SER A 139 -1.98 -13.20 0.06
N PHE A 140 -3.29 -13.09 0.25
CA PHE A 140 -3.92 -12.15 1.18
C PHE A 140 -4.62 -12.93 2.28
N GLU A 141 -4.58 -12.43 3.50
CA GLU A 141 -5.30 -12.97 4.65
C GLU A 141 -6.10 -11.87 5.35
N VAL A 142 -7.25 -12.23 5.89
CA VAL A 142 -8.06 -11.33 6.73
C VAL A 142 -7.78 -11.71 8.18
N VAL A 143 -7.31 -10.75 8.97
CA VAL A 143 -6.92 -10.94 10.37
C VAL A 143 -7.65 -9.91 11.23
N PHE A 144 -8.08 -10.32 12.41
CA PHE A 144 -8.53 -9.38 13.43
C PHE A 144 -7.28 -8.85 14.14
N ASP A 145 -6.99 -7.57 13.94
CA ASP A 145 -5.79 -6.87 14.41
C ASP A 145 -6.25 -5.54 15.03
N PRO A 146 -6.77 -5.55 16.27
CA PRO A 146 -7.08 -4.32 17.00
C PRO A 146 -5.77 -3.63 17.41
N PRO A 147 -5.76 -2.30 17.56
CA PRO A 147 -4.59 -1.61 18.08
C PRO A 147 -4.29 -2.03 19.53
N GLU A 148 -3.01 -2.07 19.88
CA GLU A 148 -2.57 -2.29 21.27
C GLU A 148 -3.09 -1.13 22.13
N ILE A 149 -3.83 -1.44 23.20
CA ILE A 149 -4.14 -0.46 24.25
C ILE A 149 -2.81 -0.27 24.96
N GLU A 150 -2.22 0.93 24.90
CA GLU A 150 -1.26 1.31 25.93
C GLU A 150 -2.06 1.44 27.22
N ASP A 151 -2.06 0.38 28.04
CA ASP A 151 -2.61 0.42 29.37
C ASP A 151 -1.80 1.48 30.15
N SER A 152 -2.34 2.69 30.23
CA SER A 152 -1.84 3.71 31.15
C SER A 152 -2.25 3.28 32.56
N ASP A 153 -1.46 2.39 33.16
CA ASP A 153 -1.47 2.09 34.59
C ASP A 153 -0.94 3.32 35.36
N ASP A 154 -1.72 4.39 35.40
CA ASP A 154 -1.63 5.46 36.40
C ASP A 154 -2.93 5.40 37.23
N PHE A 155 -3.03 4.39 38.10
CA PHE A 155 -3.95 4.43 39.21
C PHE A 155 -3.29 5.24 40.32
N ASP A 156 -3.73 6.49 40.48
CA ASP A 156 -3.35 7.37 41.58
C ASP A 156 -3.61 6.69 42.95
N GLU A 157 -2.54 6.26 43.63
CA GLU A 157 -2.49 6.06 45.07
C GLU A 157 -2.58 7.42 45.80
N GLN A 158 -3.74 8.08 45.80
CA GLN A 158 -3.99 9.22 46.70
C GLN A 158 -5.44 9.28 47.19
N GLN A 159 -5.85 8.34 48.06
CA GLN A 159 -6.80 8.67 49.13
C GLN A 159 -6.84 7.60 50.23
N LEU A 160 -6.03 7.80 51.29
CA LEU A 160 -6.34 7.38 52.67
C LEU A 160 -5.30 7.98 53.63
N GLU A 161 -5.30 9.32 53.73
CA GLU A 161 -4.99 9.98 55.00
C GLU A 161 -6.26 10.70 55.46
N SER A 162 -6.90 10.14 56.49
CA SER A 162 -7.71 10.84 57.51
C SER A 162 -7.96 9.89 58.67
#